data_AF-A0A350T7C7-F1
#
_entry.id   AF-A0A350T7C7-F1
#
_cell.length_a   1.000
_cell.length_b   1.000
_cell.length_c   1.000
_cell.angle_alpha   90.00
_cell.angle_beta   90.00
_cell.angle_gamma   90.00
#
_symmetry.space_group_name_H-M   'P 1'
#
loop_
_entity.id
_entity.type
_entity.pdbx_description
1 polymer ?
#
loop_
_entity_poly.entity_id
_entity_poly.type
_entity_poly.pdbx_seq_one_letter_code
_entity_poly.pdbx_strand_id
1 'polypeptide(L)'
;MGAAGSSSSGARSGMHPADRRHKSQAPLAGRSDRPSSDGHSLRISQRLFDEIIEHLELMRPNEGCGLIAFTDDEPVQIYPGTNILDSPTRYRMDDAEVLEAVADMNARDWWLGAIFHSHPTSPPVPSSTDLREANWPDALMIIVSFQTDEPEARAYAIHDRGYTEIAIEVIPDRLDWLAPLRRWSTAYAGRWPAQSPLWQPVVAGFSTTNEDLEDDPLIDTFEPPRRAVIGILGGMGPLATADLYRKIIELTPADRDQSHIPVIIYADPRVPDRTDALLHGGESPIPWLVRGARALDALGADFIVVPCNTAHAFLDEVQPRVEPPILSMIDAAADEIRLDWPDAEIVGLLATSGTISAEIYQQALLARGIDAIVPDDDIQERCVMAAIRAVKAGRSVDEATALLVEAAEHLADRGAEVLLAACTEIPVALQQPNIETPLVDATLALARAAVQTALHLDGSAQWETSTTGWGLPDNAG
;
A
#
# COMPACT_ATOMS: atom_id res chain seq x y z
N MET A 1 50.32 25.69 -45.51
CA MET A 1 50.96 25.07 -46.68
C MET A 1 51.22 23.62 -46.34
N GLY A 2 50.65 22.65 -47.08
CA GLY A 2 50.76 21.20 -46.80
C GLY A 2 50.12 20.75 -45.47
N ALA A 3 49.85 19.47 -45.23
CA ALA A 3 49.64 18.30 -46.11
C ALA A 3 48.77 17.30 -45.30
N ALA A 4 47.65 16.75 -45.80
CA ALA A 4 47.54 15.51 -46.57
C ALA A 4 48.19 14.27 -45.90
N GLY A 5 47.53 13.11 -45.76
CA GLY A 5 46.16 12.68 -46.10
C GLY A 5 45.75 11.51 -45.17
N SER A 6 44.80 10.61 -45.45
CA SER A 6 43.71 10.43 -46.44
C SER A 6 42.70 9.43 -45.78
N SER A 7 41.68 8.76 -46.35
CA SER A 7 41.10 8.48 -47.69
C SER A 7 39.67 7.92 -47.42
N SER A 8 38.72 7.65 -48.33
CA SER A 8 38.52 7.83 -49.79
C SER A 8 37.03 7.52 -50.10
N SER A 9 36.47 8.03 -51.22
CA SER A 9 35.30 7.50 -52.00
C SER A 9 34.06 6.90 -51.30
N GLY A 10 32.81 7.17 -51.69
CA GLY A 10 32.28 7.86 -52.87
C GLY A 10 30.95 7.23 -53.34
N ALA A 11 29.90 8.04 -53.53
CA ALA A 11 28.51 7.70 -53.91
C ALA A 11 28.32 6.48 -54.86
N ARG A 12 27.49 5.47 -54.52
CA ARG A 12 26.00 5.39 -54.61
C ARG A 12 25.41 5.33 -56.04
N SER A 13 24.86 4.17 -56.42
CA SER A 13 23.63 3.95 -57.24
C SER A 13 23.42 2.43 -57.44
N GLY A 14 22.24 1.80 -57.34
CA GLY A 14 20.91 2.25 -56.92
C GLY A 14 19.82 1.28 -57.43
N MET A 15 18.89 0.80 -56.57
CA MET A 15 17.72 -0.01 -57.02
C MET A 15 16.56 -0.01 -56.01
N HIS A 16 15.39 -0.53 -56.45
CA HIS A 16 14.05 -0.27 -55.89
C HIS A 16 13.79 -0.85 -54.47
N PRO A 17 12.96 -0.17 -53.64
CA PRO A 17 12.42 -0.71 -52.40
C PRO A 17 11.18 -1.56 -52.67
N ALA A 18 11.37 -2.87 -52.91
CA ALA A 18 10.28 -3.83 -53.06
C ALA A 18 10.53 -5.20 -52.41
N ASP A 19 11.76 -5.48 -51.94
CA ASP A 19 12.14 -6.81 -51.46
C ASP A 19 13.06 -6.72 -50.23
N ARG A 20 12.47 -6.47 -49.06
CA ARG A 20 13.12 -6.63 -47.74
C ARG A 20 12.18 -7.30 -46.76
N ARG A 21 12.24 -8.62 -46.73
CA ARG A 21 11.63 -9.46 -45.69
C ARG A 21 12.32 -9.17 -44.35
N HIS A 22 11.67 -8.43 -43.47
CA HIS A 22 12.16 -8.25 -42.09
C HIS A 22 11.90 -9.51 -41.26
N LYS A 23 12.81 -10.48 -41.35
CA LYS A 23 13.04 -11.45 -40.27
C LYS A 23 13.96 -10.81 -39.23
N SER A 24 13.41 -9.94 -38.39
CA SER A 24 14.11 -9.40 -37.22
C SER A 24 14.04 -10.40 -36.06
N GLN A 25 14.93 -11.39 -36.06
CA GLN A 25 15.14 -12.23 -34.89
C GLN A 25 15.96 -11.48 -33.83
N ALA A 26 15.36 -11.23 -32.68
CA ALA A 26 16.07 -11.13 -31.41
C ALA A 26 15.72 -12.41 -30.62
N PRO A 27 16.65 -13.36 -30.41
CA PRO A 27 16.37 -14.54 -29.62
C PRO A 27 16.38 -14.19 -28.12
N LEU A 28 15.21 -14.27 -27.47
CA LEU A 28 15.14 -14.26 -26.00
C LEU A 28 15.88 -15.50 -25.47
N ALA A 29 16.85 -15.28 -24.59
CA ALA A 29 17.87 -16.26 -24.28
C ALA A 29 17.58 -17.02 -22.96
N GLY A 30 16.87 -18.15 -23.09
CA GLY A 30 17.09 -19.32 -22.22
C GLY A 30 16.52 -19.29 -20.80
N ARG A 31 15.25 -19.69 -20.67
CA ARG A 31 14.86 -20.69 -19.65
C ARG A 31 14.44 -21.97 -20.40
N SER A 32 14.80 -23.14 -19.88
CA SER A 32 14.69 -24.42 -20.61
C SER A 32 13.58 -25.35 -20.14
N ASP A 33 12.89 -25.00 -19.05
CA ASP A 33 11.71 -25.71 -18.57
C ASP A 33 10.46 -25.04 -19.13
N ARG A 34 10.11 -25.43 -20.36
CA ARG A 34 8.82 -25.09 -20.97
C ARG A 34 7.73 -26.01 -20.40
N PRO A 35 6.45 -25.60 -20.40
CA PRO A 35 5.35 -26.54 -20.17
C PRO A 35 5.39 -27.64 -21.23
N SER A 36 5.76 -28.86 -20.81
CA SER A 36 5.57 -30.06 -21.61
C SER A 36 4.06 -30.37 -21.73
N SER A 37 3.69 -31.31 -22.60
CA SER A 37 2.30 -31.67 -22.89
C SER A 37 1.55 -32.37 -21.74
N ASP A 38 2.01 -32.24 -20.50
CA ASP A 38 1.63 -33.03 -19.35
C ASP A 38 0.66 -32.28 -18.42
N GLY A 39 -0.46 -31.81 -18.98
CA GLY A 39 -1.67 -31.50 -18.21
C GLY A 39 -1.76 -30.14 -17.52
N HIS A 40 -0.90 -29.17 -17.84
CA HIS A 40 -0.99 -27.81 -17.29
C HIS A 40 -2.17 -27.02 -17.88
N SER A 41 -2.97 -26.38 -17.02
CA SER A 41 -4.00 -25.40 -17.38
C SER A 41 -3.40 -23.99 -17.50
N LEU A 42 -3.96 -23.16 -18.39
CA LEU A 42 -3.75 -21.71 -18.35
C LEU A 42 -4.63 -21.13 -17.24
N ARG A 43 -4.02 -20.84 -16.10
CA ARG A 43 -4.69 -20.29 -14.92
C ARG A 43 -4.69 -18.77 -15.02
N ILE A 44 -5.86 -18.15 -15.19
CA ILE A 44 -5.99 -16.70 -15.44
C ILE A 44 -6.97 -16.08 -14.45
N SER A 45 -6.59 -14.94 -13.85
CA SER A 45 -7.44 -14.19 -12.92
C SER A 45 -8.71 -13.68 -13.60
N GLN A 46 -9.86 -13.75 -12.91
CA GLN A 46 -11.16 -13.27 -13.39
C GLN A 46 -11.07 -11.87 -14.00
N ARG A 47 -10.41 -10.91 -13.34
CA ARG A 47 -10.20 -9.55 -13.87
C ARG A 47 -9.54 -9.54 -15.26
N LEU A 48 -8.41 -10.22 -15.44
CA LEU A 48 -7.72 -10.27 -16.75
C LEU A 48 -8.55 -11.00 -17.81
N PHE A 49 -9.35 -11.99 -17.42
CA PHE A 49 -10.26 -12.67 -18.35
C PHE A 49 -11.38 -11.73 -18.81
N ASP A 50 -12.03 -11.05 -17.87
CA ASP A 50 -13.10 -10.09 -18.17
C ASP A 50 -12.59 -8.88 -18.98
N GLU A 51 -11.39 -8.37 -18.69
CA GLU A 51 -10.73 -7.31 -19.47
C GLU A 51 -10.46 -7.73 -20.94
N ILE A 52 -10.19 -9.01 -21.20
CA ILE A 52 -10.08 -9.55 -22.58
C ILE A 52 -11.44 -9.56 -23.27
N ILE A 53 -12.49 -10.04 -22.57
CA ILE A 53 -13.85 -10.09 -23.14
C ILE A 53 -14.38 -8.67 -23.41
N GLU A 54 -14.22 -7.72 -22.48
CA GLU A 54 -14.60 -6.31 -22.66
C GLU A 54 -13.96 -5.71 -23.93
N HIS A 55 -12.63 -5.83 -24.07
CA HIS A 55 -11.91 -5.27 -25.23
C HIS A 55 -12.35 -5.92 -26.54
N LEU A 56 -12.41 -7.25 -26.59
CA LEU A 56 -12.74 -7.97 -27.81
C LEU A 56 -14.20 -7.78 -28.24
N GLU A 57 -15.13 -7.58 -27.31
CA GLU A 57 -16.51 -7.20 -27.65
C GLU A 57 -16.60 -5.78 -28.22
N LEU A 58 -15.88 -4.82 -27.65
CA LEU A 58 -15.85 -3.44 -28.13
C LEU A 58 -15.31 -3.29 -29.57
N MET A 59 -14.50 -4.24 -30.04
CA MET A 59 -13.97 -4.26 -31.40
C MET A 59 -14.95 -4.83 -32.45
N ARG A 60 -16.08 -5.43 -32.03
CA ARG A 60 -17.10 -5.99 -32.95
C ARG A 60 -17.68 -4.89 -33.85
N PRO A 61 -17.93 -5.15 -35.15
CA PRO A 61 -17.95 -6.46 -35.81
C PRO A 61 -16.58 -6.97 -36.28
N ASN A 62 -15.51 -6.20 -36.09
CA ASN A 62 -14.16 -6.56 -36.54
C ASN A 62 -13.42 -7.43 -35.51
N GLU A 63 -12.29 -8.02 -35.90
CA GLU A 63 -11.46 -8.76 -34.95
C GLU A 63 -10.72 -7.79 -34.02
N GLY A 64 -10.91 -7.94 -32.72
CA GLY A 64 -10.02 -7.38 -31.72
C GLY A 64 -8.79 -8.28 -31.51
N CYS A 65 -7.71 -7.69 -30.99
CA CYS A 65 -6.48 -8.40 -30.62
C CYS A 65 -5.78 -7.76 -29.42
N GLY A 66 -4.82 -8.47 -28.83
CA GLY A 66 -3.93 -7.95 -27.79
C GLY A 66 -2.90 -8.97 -27.30
N LEU A 67 -2.09 -8.56 -26.32
CA LEU A 67 -0.99 -9.35 -25.74
C LEU A 67 -1.21 -9.57 -24.23
N ILE A 68 -0.63 -10.64 -23.67
CA ILE A 68 -0.63 -10.91 -22.23
C ILE A 68 0.81 -11.10 -21.73
N ALA A 69 1.20 -10.28 -20.75
CA ALA A 69 2.44 -10.45 -19.99
C ALA A 69 2.28 -11.47 -18.87
N PHE A 70 3.35 -12.23 -18.63
CA PHE A 70 3.47 -13.23 -17.58
C PHE A 70 4.69 -12.92 -16.69
N THR A 71 4.59 -13.31 -15.42
CA THR A 71 5.73 -13.42 -14.49
C THR A 71 5.86 -14.88 -14.06
N ASP A 72 7.05 -15.46 -14.23
CA ASP A 72 7.24 -16.93 -14.23
C ASP A 72 6.14 -17.61 -15.08
N ASP A 73 5.18 -18.32 -14.47
CA ASP A 73 4.04 -18.97 -15.17
C ASP A 73 2.66 -18.28 -14.95
N GLU A 74 2.57 -17.17 -14.20
CA GLU A 74 1.30 -16.49 -13.89
C GLU A 74 1.03 -15.28 -14.84
N PRO A 75 -0.16 -15.16 -15.46
CA PRO A 75 -0.57 -13.96 -16.21
C PRO A 75 -0.74 -12.74 -15.31
N VAL A 76 -0.18 -11.58 -15.68
CA VAL A 76 -0.16 -10.37 -14.82
C VAL A 76 -0.85 -9.14 -15.42
N GLN A 77 -0.70 -8.88 -16.73
CA GLN A 77 -1.21 -7.68 -17.38
C GLN A 77 -1.56 -7.97 -18.85
N ILE A 78 -2.71 -7.48 -19.33
CA ILE A 78 -3.00 -7.43 -20.76
C ILE A 78 -2.58 -6.09 -21.39
N TYR A 79 -2.30 -6.13 -22.68
CA TYR A 79 -2.07 -4.97 -23.54
C TYR A 79 -3.09 -5.05 -24.69
N PRO A 80 -4.25 -4.39 -24.55
CA PRO A 80 -5.26 -4.32 -25.61
C PRO A 80 -4.68 -3.64 -26.86
N GLY A 81 -4.92 -4.21 -28.04
CA GLY A 81 -4.31 -3.75 -29.29
C GLY A 81 -5.32 -3.31 -30.35
N THR A 82 -4.92 -2.31 -31.13
CA THR A 82 -5.63 -1.76 -32.30
C THR A 82 -5.43 -2.68 -33.50
N ASN A 83 -6.51 -3.21 -34.07
CA ASN A 83 -6.44 -3.96 -35.32
C ASN A 83 -6.31 -3.02 -36.53
N ILE A 84 -5.09 -2.79 -37.01
CA ILE A 84 -4.81 -1.89 -38.16
C ILE A 84 -5.26 -2.42 -39.52
N LEU A 85 -5.89 -3.60 -39.59
CA LEU A 85 -6.55 -4.13 -40.79
C LEU A 85 -8.05 -3.80 -40.86
N ASP A 86 -8.66 -3.30 -39.77
CA ASP A 86 -10.09 -2.98 -39.65
C ASP A 86 -11.01 -4.07 -40.26
N SER A 87 -10.78 -5.32 -39.85
CA SER A 87 -11.24 -6.51 -40.58
C SER A 87 -11.92 -7.55 -39.67
N PRO A 88 -13.04 -8.19 -40.11
CA PRO A 88 -13.82 -9.14 -39.30
C PRO A 88 -13.39 -10.61 -39.43
N THR A 89 -12.28 -10.88 -40.12
CA THR A 89 -11.76 -12.26 -40.34
C THR A 89 -10.22 -12.34 -40.33
N ARG A 90 -9.56 -11.25 -39.94
CA ARG A 90 -8.11 -11.11 -39.75
C ARG A 90 -7.79 -9.91 -38.85
N TYR A 91 -6.78 -10.05 -38.01
CA TYR A 91 -6.16 -8.95 -37.28
C TYR A 91 -4.71 -8.66 -37.70
N ARG A 92 -4.25 -7.45 -37.37
CA ARG A 92 -2.84 -7.13 -37.09
C ARG A 92 -2.82 -6.03 -36.04
N MET A 93 -2.18 -6.26 -34.90
CA MET A 93 -1.94 -5.22 -33.90
C MET A 93 -0.98 -4.16 -34.46
N ASP A 94 -1.07 -2.90 -34.02
CA ASP A 94 -0.14 -1.86 -34.47
C ASP A 94 1.30 -2.20 -34.03
N ASP A 95 2.26 -2.14 -34.96
CA ASP A 95 3.68 -2.45 -34.68
C ASP A 95 4.25 -1.53 -33.58
N ALA A 96 3.72 -0.31 -33.38
CA ALA A 96 4.11 0.60 -32.32
C ALA A 96 3.58 0.16 -30.94
N GLU A 97 2.31 -0.28 -30.86
CA GLU A 97 1.71 -0.79 -29.62
C GLU A 97 2.40 -2.09 -29.17
N VAL A 98 2.77 -2.96 -30.11
CA VAL A 98 3.56 -4.18 -29.83
C VAL A 98 4.94 -3.82 -29.27
N LEU A 99 5.60 -2.81 -29.82
CA LEU A 99 6.90 -2.33 -29.32
C LEU A 99 6.80 -1.69 -27.93
N GLU A 100 5.75 -0.92 -27.65
CA GLU A 100 5.51 -0.32 -26.33
C GLU A 100 5.18 -1.38 -25.27
N ALA A 101 4.30 -2.33 -25.58
CA ALA A 101 3.96 -3.45 -24.71
C ALA A 101 5.19 -4.30 -24.37
N VAL A 102 6.00 -4.67 -25.38
CA VAL A 102 7.25 -5.42 -25.16
C VAL A 102 8.29 -4.60 -24.39
N ALA A 103 8.34 -3.27 -24.55
CA ALA A 103 9.22 -2.43 -23.74
C ALA A 103 8.81 -2.39 -22.26
N ASP A 104 7.51 -2.26 -21.96
CA ASP A 104 6.97 -2.29 -20.60
C ASP A 104 7.17 -3.67 -19.93
N MET A 105 7.01 -4.77 -20.69
CA MET A 105 7.34 -6.13 -20.22
C MET A 105 8.81 -6.24 -19.80
N ASN A 106 9.75 -5.89 -20.69
CA ASN A 106 11.18 -5.97 -20.40
C ASN A 106 11.60 -5.03 -19.23
N ALA A 107 10.93 -3.90 -19.05
CA ALA A 107 11.20 -2.97 -17.94
C ALA A 107 10.77 -3.51 -16.56
N ARG A 108 9.98 -4.60 -16.53
CA ARG A 108 9.41 -5.20 -15.31
C ARG A 108 9.85 -6.66 -15.07
N ASP A 109 10.80 -7.15 -15.88
CA ASP A 109 11.22 -8.57 -15.94
C ASP A 109 10.07 -9.55 -16.27
N TRP A 110 9.09 -9.07 -17.06
CA TRP A 110 7.97 -9.87 -17.58
C TRP A 110 8.24 -10.35 -19.01
N TRP A 111 7.50 -11.39 -19.44
CA TRP A 111 7.61 -11.96 -20.78
C TRP A 111 6.24 -12.11 -21.47
N LEU A 112 6.25 -12.20 -22.81
CA LEU A 112 5.05 -12.38 -23.61
C LEU A 112 4.62 -13.87 -23.61
N GLY A 113 3.71 -14.24 -22.71
CA GLY A 113 3.24 -15.61 -22.57
C GLY A 113 1.98 -15.95 -23.37
N ALA A 114 1.18 -14.96 -23.77
CA ALA A 114 0.05 -15.20 -24.69
C ALA A 114 -0.27 -14.01 -25.61
N ILE A 115 -0.89 -14.32 -26.74
CA ILE A 115 -1.50 -13.40 -27.70
C ILE A 115 -2.97 -13.79 -27.82
N PHE A 116 -3.88 -12.82 -27.75
CA PHE A 116 -5.31 -13.07 -27.84
C PHE A 116 -5.96 -12.34 -29.02
N HIS A 117 -6.95 -12.97 -29.64
CA HIS A 117 -7.79 -12.36 -30.67
C HIS A 117 -9.23 -12.90 -30.64
N SER A 118 -10.15 -12.20 -31.30
CA SER A 118 -11.55 -12.62 -31.41
C SER A 118 -11.88 -13.23 -32.76
N HIS A 119 -12.78 -14.22 -32.78
CA HIS A 119 -13.55 -14.62 -33.95
C HIS A 119 -15.01 -14.10 -33.83
N PRO A 120 -15.40 -13.01 -34.51
CA PRO A 120 -16.69 -12.36 -34.29
C PRO A 120 -17.93 -13.20 -34.69
N THR A 121 -17.77 -14.23 -35.53
CA THR A 121 -18.89 -15.02 -36.09
C THR A 121 -18.59 -16.53 -36.28
N SER A 122 -17.47 -17.03 -35.75
CA SER A 122 -17.01 -18.41 -35.97
C SER A 122 -16.39 -19.02 -34.71
N PRO A 123 -16.31 -20.37 -34.59
CA PRO A 123 -15.83 -21.02 -33.37
C PRO A 123 -14.40 -20.60 -32.99
N PRO A 124 -14.03 -20.70 -31.70
CA PRO A 124 -12.73 -20.26 -31.20
C PRO A 124 -11.64 -21.31 -31.48
N VAL A 125 -11.41 -21.63 -32.75
CA VAL A 125 -10.51 -22.70 -33.22
C VAL A 125 -9.55 -22.14 -34.28
N PRO A 126 -8.22 -22.38 -34.20
CA PRO A 126 -7.24 -21.74 -35.09
C PRO A 126 -7.51 -22.00 -36.56
N SER A 127 -7.67 -20.92 -37.33
CA SER A 127 -7.80 -20.98 -38.78
C SER A 127 -6.46 -21.27 -39.45
N SER A 128 -6.51 -21.62 -40.74
CA SER A 128 -5.28 -21.77 -41.53
C SER A 128 -4.46 -20.47 -41.62
N THR A 129 -5.05 -19.30 -41.37
CA THR A 129 -4.37 -18.00 -41.41
C THR A 129 -3.60 -17.77 -40.12
N ASP A 130 -4.22 -18.04 -38.98
CA ASP A 130 -3.62 -17.83 -37.65
C ASP A 130 -2.40 -18.73 -37.49
N LEU A 131 -2.50 -20.00 -37.93
CA LEU A 131 -1.39 -20.95 -37.97
C LEU A 131 -0.25 -20.57 -38.96
N ARG A 132 -0.47 -19.61 -39.88
CA ARG A 132 0.60 -19.04 -40.74
C ARG A 132 1.15 -17.72 -40.21
N GLU A 133 0.43 -17.04 -39.33
CA GLU A 133 0.73 -15.68 -38.87
C GLU A 133 1.13 -15.64 -37.38
N ALA A 134 1.01 -16.78 -36.67
CA ALA A 134 1.63 -17.09 -35.37
C ALA A 134 3.17 -17.10 -35.44
N ASN A 135 3.78 -15.91 -35.38
CA ASN A 135 5.24 -15.73 -35.46
C ASN A 135 5.96 -15.79 -34.09
N TRP A 136 5.22 -16.02 -32.99
CA TRP A 136 5.74 -16.09 -31.62
C TRP A 136 5.57 -17.53 -31.07
N PRO A 137 6.58 -18.41 -31.22
CA PRO A 137 6.41 -19.86 -30.98
C PRO A 137 6.37 -20.26 -29.49
N ASP A 138 6.78 -19.37 -28.58
CA ASP A 138 6.78 -19.59 -27.13
C ASP A 138 5.55 -18.98 -26.43
N ALA A 139 4.65 -18.32 -27.18
CA ALA A 139 3.43 -17.70 -26.65
C ALA A 139 2.18 -18.54 -26.99
N LEU A 140 1.23 -18.62 -26.06
CA LEU A 140 -0.08 -19.23 -26.30
C LEU A 140 -0.95 -18.34 -27.20
N MET A 141 -1.74 -18.95 -28.07
CA MET A 141 -2.79 -18.28 -28.84
C MET A 141 -4.14 -18.47 -28.13
N ILE A 142 -4.79 -17.39 -27.74
CA ILE A 142 -6.13 -17.40 -27.15
C ILE A 142 -7.13 -16.86 -28.17
N ILE A 143 -8.21 -17.60 -28.41
CA ILE A 143 -9.26 -17.22 -29.34
C ILE A 143 -10.58 -17.09 -28.58
N VAL A 144 -11.28 -15.96 -28.74
CA VAL A 144 -12.61 -15.72 -28.18
C VAL A 144 -13.66 -15.65 -29.28
N SER A 145 -14.64 -16.54 -29.25
CA SER A 145 -15.77 -16.58 -30.18
C SER A 145 -16.94 -15.76 -29.65
N PHE A 146 -17.48 -14.90 -30.50
CA PHE A 146 -18.78 -14.23 -30.29
C PHE A 146 -19.86 -14.75 -31.26
N GLN A 147 -19.75 -16.02 -31.68
CA GLN A 147 -20.74 -16.69 -32.52
C GLN A 147 -22.07 -16.95 -31.78
N THR A 148 -22.02 -16.98 -30.45
CA THR A 148 -23.14 -17.19 -29.52
C THR A 148 -23.32 -15.98 -28.60
N ASP A 149 -24.48 -15.89 -27.94
CA ASP A 149 -24.78 -14.81 -26.98
C ASP A 149 -23.88 -14.88 -25.73
N GLU A 150 -23.40 -16.07 -25.37
CA GLU A 150 -22.32 -16.29 -24.40
C GLU A 150 -20.97 -16.44 -25.17
N PRO A 151 -19.92 -15.69 -24.82
CA PRO A 151 -18.63 -15.78 -25.50
C PRO A 151 -17.82 -17.02 -25.07
N GLU A 152 -17.23 -17.74 -26.03
CA GLU A 152 -16.44 -18.95 -25.77
C GLU A 152 -14.95 -18.67 -25.99
N ALA A 153 -14.12 -18.83 -24.95
CA ALA A 153 -12.66 -18.65 -25.02
C ALA A 153 -11.91 -19.99 -25.00
N ARG A 154 -10.88 -20.15 -25.84
CA ARG A 154 -9.99 -21.32 -25.88
C ARG A 154 -8.53 -20.91 -26.06
N ALA A 155 -7.60 -21.66 -25.47
CA ALA A 155 -6.16 -21.42 -25.56
C ALA A 155 -5.43 -22.55 -26.30
N TYR A 156 -4.36 -22.21 -27.01
CA TYR A 156 -3.65 -23.11 -27.91
C TYR A 156 -2.13 -22.90 -27.89
N ALA A 157 -1.38 -23.98 -27.67
CA ALA A 157 0.06 -24.00 -27.92
C ALA A 157 0.31 -24.35 -29.40
N ILE A 158 0.93 -23.45 -30.15
CA ILE A 158 1.16 -23.60 -31.61
C ILE A 158 2.53 -24.24 -31.86
N HIS A 159 2.62 -25.15 -32.83
CA HIS A 159 3.87 -25.86 -33.16
C HIS A 159 3.95 -26.25 -34.65
N ASP A 160 5.14 -26.66 -35.12
CA ASP A 160 5.47 -27.03 -36.52
C ASP A 160 4.52 -28.03 -37.22
N ARG A 161 3.59 -28.66 -36.48
CA ARG A 161 2.66 -29.69 -36.96
C ARG A 161 1.18 -29.37 -36.70
N GLY A 162 0.85 -28.19 -36.17
CA GLY A 162 -0.51 -27.80 -35.82
C GLY A 162 -0.56 -27.05 -34.49
N TYR A 163 -1.49 -27.46 -33.63
CA TYR A 163 -1.70 -26.90 -32.30
C TYR A 163 -2.12 -27.98 -31.31
N THR A 164 -1.92 -27.69 -30.02
CA THR A 164 -2.44 -28.46 -28.89
C THR A 164 -3.34 -27.54 -28.05
N GLU A 165 -4.56 -27.97 -27.72
CA GLU A 165 -5.49 -27.19 -26.90
C GLU A 165 -5.07 -27.22 -25.43
N ILE A 166 -5.09 -26.05 -24.79
CA ILE A 166 -4.75 -25.83 -23.39
C ILE A 166 -6.02 -25.42 -22.66
N ALA A 167 -6.35 -26.10 -21.56
CA ALA A 167 -7.53 -25.78 -20.78
C ALA A 167 -7.36 -24.43 -20.06
N ILE A 168 -8.33 -23.52 -20.22
CA ILE A 168 -8.37 -22.27 -19.47
C ILE A 168 -9.05 -22.54 -18.12
N GLU A 169 -8.41 -22.15 -17.04
CA GLU A 169 -8.93 -22.18 -15.67
C GLU A 169 -9.05 -20.73 -15.19
N VAL A 170 -10.25 -20.17 -15.27
CA VAL A 170 -10.51 -18.82 -14.72
C VAL A 170 -10.58 -18.94 -13.20
N ILE A 171 -9.62 -18.30 -12.52
CA ILE A 171 -9.52 -18.31 -11.06
C ILE A 171 -10.04 -16.98 -10.49
N PRO A 172 -10.73 -16.98 -9.34
CA PRO A 172 -11.09 -15.75 -8.64
C PRO A 172 -9.83 -14.92 -8.35
N ASP A 173 -9.94 -13.61 -8.48
CA ASP A 173 -8.83 -12.71 -8.15
C ASP A 173 -8.41 -12.90 -6.69
N ARG A 174 -7.09 -12.97 -6.42
CA ARG A 174 -6.60 -12.61 -5.07
C ARG A 174 -7.07 -11.18 -4.81
N LEU A 175 -7.59 -10.92 -3.61
CA LEU A 175 -8.27 -9.67 -3.20
C LEU A 175 -7.39 -8.40 -3.34
N ASP A 176 -7.19 -7.93 -4.57
CA ASP A 176 -6.49 -6.70 -4.93
C ASP A 176 -7.50 -5.54 -5.05
N TRP A 177 -7.81 -4.98 -3.89
CA TRP A 177 -8.76 -3.90 -3.66
C TRP A 177 -8.43 -2.57 -4.37
N LEU A 178 -7.29 -2.47 -5.07
CA LEU A 178 -6.82 -1.26 -5.74
C LEU A 178 -7.14 -1.19 -7.23
N ALA A 179 -7.43 -2.30 -7.91
CA ALA A 179 -7.65 -2.32 -9.36
C ALA A 179 -8.75 -1.33 -9.86
N PRO A 180 -9.93 -1.19 -9.20
CA PRO A 180 -10.99 -0.30 -9.68
C PRO A 180 -10.63 1.19 -9.69
N LEU A 181 -9.63 1.61 -8.90
CA LEU A 181 -9.29 3.02 -8.72
C LEU A 181 -8.50 3.61 -9.90
N ARG A 182 -7.90 2.79 -10.77
CA ARG A 182 -7.05 3.29 -11.87
C ARG A 182 -7.83 3.88 -13.06
N ARG A 183 -9.12 3.56 -13.24
CA ARG A 183 -10.00 4.20 -14.26
C ARG A 183 -10.50 5.62 -13.86
N TRP A 184 -10.16 6.16 -12.67
CA TRP A 184 -10.84 7.35 -12.10
C TRP A 184 -10.38 8.73 -12.61
N SER A 185 -9.16 8.87 -13.15
CA SER A 185 -8.50 10.20 -13.24
C SER A 185 -8.92 11.11 -14.40
N THR A 186 -9.57 10.61 -15.45
CA THR A 186 -9.80 11.36 -16.72
C THR A 186 -11.25 11.45 -17.20
N ALA A 187 -12.17 10.66 -16.65
CA ALA A 187 -13.55 10.60 -17.16
C ALA A 187 -14.55 11.55 -16.46
N TYR A 188 -14.29 11.96 -15.21
CA TYR A 188 -15.29 12.65 -14.37
C TYR A 188 -15.38 14.17 -14.54
N ALA A 189 -15.13 14.67 -15.76
CA ALA A 189 -15.41 16.04 -16.16
C ALA A 189 -16.93 16.31 -16.37
N GLY A 190 -17.76 16.00 -15.36
CA GLY A 190 -19.13 16.47 -15.27
C GLY A 190 -20.21 15.72 -16.07
N ARG A 191 -20.42 14.42 -15.80
CA ARG A 191 -21.71 13.69 -15.89
C ARG A 191 -21.61 12.33 -15.19
N TRP A 192 -22.54 12.03 -14.28
CA TRP A 192 -22.65 10.71 -13.65
C TRP A 192 -23.58 9.80 -14.50
N PRO A 193 -23.17 8.59 -14.90
CA PRO A 193 -24.03 7.67 -15.64
C PRO A 193 -25.00 6.95 -14.67
N ALA A 194 -26.29 7.22 -14.80
CA ALA A 194 -27.32 6.83 -13.82
C ALA A 194 -27.77 5.35 -13.88
N GLN A 195 -26.93 4.43 -14.36
CA GLN A 195 -27.34 3.05 -14.71
C GLN A 195 -26.30 1.95 -14.38
N SER A 196 -25.48 2.14 -13.33
CA SER A 196 -24.62 1.05 -12.83
C SER A 196 -25.44 0.06 -11.98
N PRO A 197 -25.42 -1.26 -12.24
CA PRO A 197 -26.13 -2.24 -11.40
C PRO A 197 -25.58 -2.31 -9.97
N LEU A 198 -24.29 -2.02 -9.79
CA LEU A 198 -23.61 -1.97 -8.48
C LEU A 198 -23.86 -0.65 -7.72
N TRP A 199 -24.50 0.33 -8.36
CA TRP A 199 -24.92 1.59 -7.77
C TRP A 199 -26.32 1.96 -8.28
N GLN A 200 -27.32 1.16 -7.90
CA GLN A 200 -28.69 1.70 -7.88
C GLN A 200 -28.75 2.78 -6.79
N PRO A 201 -29.04 4.05 -7.12
CA PRO A 201 -29.17 5.08 -6.11
C PRO A 201 -30.46 4.83 -5.33
N VAL A 202 -30.39 4.81 -4.00
CA VAL A 202 -31.60 4.95 -3.14
C VAL A 202 -32.03 6.42 -3.13
N VAL A 203 -32.22 6.99 -4.32
CA VAL A 203 -32.53 8.41 -4.57
C VAL A 203 -33.92 8.50 -5.20
N ALA A 204 -34.88 8.00 -4.44
CA ALA A 204 -36.31 8.20 -4.64
C ALA A 204 -36.90 8.83 -3.36
N GLY A 205 -36.47 10.06 -3.06
CA GLY A 205 -36.96 10.80 -1.88
C GLY A 205 -36.04 11.90 -1.38
N PHE A 206 -34.72 11.77 -1.54
CA PHE A 206 -33.77 12.75 -1.00
C PHE A 206 -33.93 14.14 -1.63
N SER A 207 -34.24 15.11 -0.75
CA SER A 207 -34.20 16.53 -1.04
C SER A 207 -32.76 17.02 -1.21
N THR A 208 -32.59 18.20 -1.81
CA THR A 208 -31.29 18.89 -1.95
C THR A 208 -31.20 20.19 -1.15
N THR A 209 -32.18 20.44 -0.28
CA THR A 209 -32.13 21.43 0.81
C THR A 209 -31.76 20.74 2.11
N ASN A 210 -30.84 21.34 2.89
CA ASN A 210 -30.52 20.86 4.25
C ASN A 210 -31.74 20.92 5.19
N GLU A 211 -32.75 21.72 4.85
CA GLU A 211 -34.01 21.88 5.59
C GLU A 211 -34.76 20.54 5.83
N ASP A 212 -34.48 19.50 5.05
CA ASP A 212 -35.05 18.14 5.21
C ASP A 212 -34.13 17.17 6.01
N LEU A 213 -33.02 17.66 6.57
CA LEU A 213 -32.08 16.91 7.44
C LEU A 213 -31.96 17.51 8.85
N GLU A 214 -32.69 18.59 9.15
CA GLU A 214 -32.67 19.29 10.45
C GLU A 214 -33.73 18.77 11.44
N ASP A 215 -34.55 17.78 11.03
CA ASP A 215 -35.54 17.03 11.83
C ASP A 215 -35.65 15.55 11.29
N ASP A 216 -34.62 14.70 11.42
CA ASP A 216 -34.72 13.26 11.13
C ASP A 216 -35.02 12.46 12.41
N PRO A 217 -36.27 11.99 12.62
CA PRO A 217 -36.65 11.28 13.84
C PRO A 217 -35.93 9.93 14.04
N LEU A 218 -35.24 9.37 13.04
CA LEU A 218 -34.39 8.19 13.21
C LEU A 218 -33.05 8.51 13.89
N ILE A 219 -32.59 9.76 13.80
CA ILE A 219 -31.32 10.24 14.37
C ILE A 219 -31.61 11.06 15.64
N ASP A 220 -32.55 12.01 15.58
CA ASP A 220 -32.82 12.95 16.67
C ASP A 220 -33.46 12.32 17.91
N THR A 221 -33.98 11.09 17.79
CA THR A 221 -34.47 10.29 18.92
C THR A 221 -33.52 9.15 19.32
N PHE A 222 -32.40 8.98 18.61
CA PHE A 222 -31.41 7.95 18.87
C PHE A 222 -30.21 8.53 19.63
N GLU A 223 -30.30 8.53 20.96
CA GLU A 223 -29.12 8.62 21.82
C GLU A 223 -28.42 7.24 21.85
N PRO A 224 -27.26 7.05 21.19
CA PRO A 224 -26.46 5.85 21.42
C PRO A 224 -25.98 5.82 22.88
N PRO A 225 -25.82 4.64 23.50
CA PRO A 225 -25.26 4.56 24.85
C PRO A 225 -23.85 5.17 24.84
N ARG A 226 -23.66 6.28 25.59
CA ARG A 226 -22.38 7.01 25.60
C ARG A 226 -21.23 6.05 25.90
N ARG A 227 -20.23 6.09 25.03
CA ARG A 227 -18.90 5.51 25.23
C ARG A 227 -17.84 6.53 24.86
N ALA A 228 -16.68 6.42 25.47
CA ALA A 228 -15.49 7.18 25.14
C ALA A 228 -15.03 6.88 23.71
N VAL A 229 -14.79 7.94 22.94
CA VAL A 229 -14.36 7.86 21.55
C VAL A 229 -12.88 8.23 21.41
N ILE A 230 -12.07 7.32 20.87
CA ILE A 230 -10.62 7.55 20.69
C ILE A 230 -10.38 8.27 19.36
N GLY A 231 -9.80 9.46 19.39
CA GLY A 231 -9.33 10.17 18.20
C GLY A 231 -7.88 9.85 17.86
N ILE A 232 -7.61 9.12 16.77
CA ILE A 232 -6.24 8.86 16.31
C ILE A 232 -5.78 9.95 15.33
N LEU A 233 -4.84 10.80 15.73
CA LEU A 233 -4.19 11.80 14.89
C LEU A 233 -2.95 11.19 14.22
N GLY A 234 -3.16 10.56 13.06
CA GLY A 234 -2.17 9.73 12.38
C GLY A 234 -1.65 10.29 11.05
N GLY A 235 -1.17 9.38 10.20
CA GLY A 235 -0.50 9.67 8.92
C GLY A 235 1.02 9.82 9.02
N MET A 236 1.61 9.66 10.21
CA MET A 236 2.98 10.10 10.53
C MET A 236 4.01 9.00 10.91
N GLY A 237 3.95 7.75 10.40
CA GLY A 237 3.41 7.37 9.10
C GLY A 237 2.04 6.68 9.08
N PRO A 238 1.50 6.36 7.89
CA PRO A 238 0.24 5.62 7.73
C PRO A 238 0.28 4.23 8.35
N LEU A 239 1.38 3.48 8.17
CA LEU A 239 1.51 2.12 8.72
C LEU A 239 1.48 2.12 10.27
N ALA A 240 2.20 3.05 10.89
CA ALA A 240 2.14 3.29 12.34
C ALA A 240 0.72 3.61 12.86
N THR A 241 -0.09 4.26 12.02
CA THR A 241 -1.48 4.60 12.36
C THR A 241 -2.38 3.36 12.32
N ALA A 242 -2.21 2.52 11.30
CA ALA A 242 -2.91 1.24 11.19
C ALA A 242 -2.50 0.25 12.30
N ASP A 243 -1.21 0.22 12.65
CA ASP A 243 -0.69 -0.63 13.72
C ASP A 243 -1.19 -0.21 15.11
N LEU A 244 -1.26 1.09 15.42
CA LEU A 244 -1.90 1.57 16.65
C LEU A 244 -3.37 1.13 16.72
N TYR A 245 -4.13 1.28 15.64
CA TYR A 245 -5.53 0.88 15.61
C TYR A 245 -5.70 -0.65 15.78
N ARG A 246 -4.87 -1.45 15.11
CA ARG A 246 -4.79 -2.90 15.30
C ARG A 246 -4.52 -3.28 16.77
N LYS A 247 -3.53 -2.63 17.41
CA LYS A 247 -3.20 -2.86 18.82
C LYS A 247 -4.33 -2.46 19.77
N ILE A 248 -5.06 -1.38 19.48
CA ILE A 248 -6.26 -0.99 20.24
C ILE A 248 -7.34 -2.08 20.12
N ILE A 249 -7.60 -2.61 18.92
CA ILE A 249 -8.56 -3.71 18.71
C ILE A 249 -8.15 -4.95 19.50
N GLU A 250 -6.89 -5.36 19.42
CA GLU A 250 -6.35 -6.56 20.09
C GLU A 250 -6.30 -6.45 21.62
N LEU A 251 -6.11 -5.25 22.16
CA LEU A 251 -6.09 -4.99 23.61
C LEU A 251 -7.47 -4.71 24.20
N THR A 252 -8.49 -4.43 23.38
CA THR A 252 -9.85 -4.16 23.87
C THR A 252 -10.50 -5.48 24.33
N PRO A 253 -11.00 -5.59 25.58
CA PRO A 253 -11.63 -6.81 26.09
C PRO A 253 -13.06 -6.97 25.54
N ALA A 254 -13.17 -7.39 24.27
CA ALA A 254 -14.42 -7.53 23.54
C ALA A 254 -14.74 -8.99 23.17
N ASP A 255 -16.01 -9.36 23.27
CA ASP A 255 -16.59 -10.66 22.89
C ASP A 255 -17.24 -10.67 21.49
N ARG A 256 -17.43 -9.47 20.90
CA ARG A 256 -18.12 -9.18 19.63
C ARG A 256 -17.88 -7.73 19.22
N ASP A 257 -18.16 -7.39 17.97
CA ASP A 257 -17.91 -6.07 17.37
C ASP A 257 -18.42 -4.89 18.23
N GLN A 258 -19.65 -4.98 18.74
CA GLN A 258 -20.27 -3.88 19.53
C GLN A 258 -19.82 -3.84 21.00
N SER A 259 -18.83 -4.65 21.39
CA SER A 259 -18.11 -4.52 22.65
C SER A 259 -16.75 -3.81 22.48
N HIS A 260 -16.33 -3.48 21.26
CA HIS A 260 -15.15 -2.64 21.03
C HIS A 260 -15.39 -1.16 21.34
N ILE A 261 -14.30 -0.43 21.55
CA ILE A 261 -14.29 1.03 21.77
C ILE A 261 -14.45 1.76 20.42
N PRO A 262 -15.29 2.80 20.31
CA PRO A 262 -15.35 3.65 19.13
C PRO A 262 -14.03 4.37 18.84
N VAL A 263 -13.60 4.38 17.57
CA VAL A 263 -12.36 5.04 17.12
C VAL A 263 -12.61 5.89 15.89
N ILE A 264 -12.14 7.13 15.90
CA ILE A 264 -12.11 8.04 14.75
C ILE A 264 -10.64 8.20 14.32
N ILE A 265 -10.32 7.98 13.04
CA ILE A 265 -8.94 8.05 12.56
C ILE A 265 -8.79 9.22 11.57
N TYR A 266 -7.96 10.20 11.94
CA TYR A 266 -7.53 11.28 11.06
C TYR A 266 -6.11 11.04 10.58
N ALA A 267 -5.95 10.36 9.44
CA ALA A 267 -4.64 10.04 8.87
C ALA A 267 -4.32 10.96 7.67
N ASP A 268 -3.54 12.02 7.90
CA ASP A 268 -3.12 12.95 6.84
C ASP A 268 -1.59 12.85 6.60
N PRO A 269 -1.13 12.06 5.61
CA PRO A 269 0.31 11.86 5.36
C PRO A 269 1.02 13.09 4.78
N ARG A 270 0.32 14.23 4.62
CA ARG A 270 0.89 15.49 4.16
C ARG A 270 1.46 16.36 5.29
N VAL A 271 1.32 15.94 6.56
CA VAL A 271 1.98 16.61 7.69
C VAL A 271 3.51 16.66 7.42
N PRO A 272 4.14 17.85 7.38
CA PRO A 272 5.58 18.03 7.17
C PRO A 272 6.45 17.14 8.05
N ASP A 273 7.66 16.80 7.60
CA ASP A 273 8.54 15.92 8.38
C ASP A 273 8.99 16.60 9.68
N ARG A 274 8.77 15.90 10.80
CA ARG A 274 9.05 16.41 12.14
C ARG A 274 10.56 16.55 12.40
N THR A 275 11.38 15.70 11.80
CA THR A 275 12.85 15.74 11.92
C THR A 275 13.41 16.93 11.15
N ASP A 276 12.91 17.16 9.94
CA ASP A 276 13.28 18.31 9.10
C ASP A 276 12.90 19.65 9.77
N ALA A 277 11.69 19.72 10.33
CA ALA A 277 11.23 20.87 11.11
C ALA A 277 12.09 21.14 12.36
N LEU A 278 12.50 20.10 13.11
CA LEU A 278 13.31 20.23 14.33
C LEU A 278 14.78 20.59 14.04
N LEU A 279 15.42 19.92 13.07
CA LEU A 279 16.88 19.92 12.91
C LEU A 279 17.38 20.76 11.72
N HIS A 280 16.54 21.00 10.72
CA HIS A 280 16.94 21.60 9.44
C HIS A 280 16.16 22.88 9.09
N GLY A 281 15.16 23.25 9.89
CA GLY A 281 14.33 24.44 9.68
C GLY A 281 13.24 24.24 8.62
N GLY A 282 12.76 23.00 8.46
CA GLY A 282 11.66 22.63 7.57
C GLY A 282 10.31 23.26 7.92
N GLU A 283 9.27 22.96 7.12
CA GLU A 283 7.92 23.44 7.37
C GLU A 283 7.38 22.92 8.71
N SER A 284 6.83 23.80 9.55
CA SER A 284 6.29 23.39 10.85
C SER A 284 5.08 22.45 10.70
N PRO A 285 5.04 21.31 11.42
CA PRO A 285 3.88 20.42 11.42
C PRO A 285 2.69 20.98 12.22
N ILE A 286 2.89 21.98 13.08
CA ILE A 286 1.86 22.48 14.02
C ILE A 286 0.54 22.85 13.35
N PRO A 287 0.48 23.62 12.23
CA PRO A 287 -0.79 23.96 11.58
C PRO A 287 -1.56 22.73 11.07
N TRP A 288 -0.83 21.69 10.64
CA TRP A 288 -1.41 20.43 10.17
C TRP A 288 -1.91 19.57 11.34
N LEU A 289 -1.13 19.51 12.44
CA LEU A 289 -1.53 18.83 13.68
C LEU A 289 -2.79 19.46 14.29
N VAL A 290 -2.83 20.79 14.42
CA VAL A 290 -4.01 21.51 14.92
C VAL A 290 -5.23 21.31 14.00
N ARG A 291 -5.05 21.29 12.67
CA ARG A 291 -6.12 20.99 11.72
C ARG A 291 -6.69 19.57 11.90
N GLY A 292 -5.82 18.56 12.10
CA GLY A 292 -6.25 17.18 12.32
C GLY A 292 -6.90 16.97 13.68
N ALA A 293 -6.32 17.53 14.74
CA ALA A 293 -6.89 17.46 16.09
C ALA A 293 -8.29 18.11 16.15
N ARG A 294 -8.48 19.27 15.52
CA ARG A 294 -9.80 19.92 15.40
C ARG A 294 -10.82 19.14 14.57
N ALA A 295 -10.37 18.26 13.67
CA ALA A 295 -11.27 17.39 12.93
C ALA A 295 -11.71 16.17 13.76
N LEU A 296 -10.88 15.71 14.70
CA LEU A 296 -11.25 14.66 15.67
C LEU A 296 -12.22 15.21 16.74
N ASP A 297 -11.89 16.40 17.26
CA ASP A 297 -12.71 17.23 18.15
C ASP A 297 -14.13 17.44 17.58
N ALA A 298 -14.24 17.99 16.36
CA ALA A 298 -15.51 18.19 15.66
C ALA A 298 -16.25 16.91 15.21
N LEU A 299 -15.64 15.72 15.38
CA LEU A 299 -16.27 14.41 15.17
C LEU A 299 -16.62 13.70 16.49
N GLY A 300 -16.35 14.32 17.64
CA GLY A 300 -16.75 13.82 18.96
C GLY A 300 -15.75 12.89 19.65
N ALA A 301 -14.44 13.05 19.40
CA ALA A 301 -13.41 12.32 20.16
C ALA A 301 -13.27 12.87 21.60
N ASP A 302 -13.55 12.06 22.64
CA ASP A 302 -13.37 12.47 24.05
C ASP A 302 -11.88 12.69 24.41
N PHE A 303 -10.95 12.03 23.71
CA PHE A 303 -9.50 12.27 23.82
C PHE A 303 -8.75 11.85 22.54
N ILE A 304 -7.52 12.36 22.38
CA ILE A 304 -6.70 12.17 21.18
C ILE A 304 -5.42 11.39 21.50
N VAL A 305 -4.99 10.53 20.57
CA VAL A 305 -3.73 9.77 20.59
C VAL A 305 -2.93 10.00 19.31
N VAL A 306 -1.60 10.03 19.40
CA VAL A 306 -0.72 10.39 18.28
C VAL A 306 0.33 9.30 18.04
N PRO A 307 0.18 8.40 17.04
CA PRO A 307 1.17 7.36 16.71
C PRO A 307 2.42 7.93 16.00
N CYS A 308 3.11 8.87 16.64
CA CYS A 308 4.36 9.46 16.14
C CYS A 308 5.17 10.12 17.28
N ASN A 309 6.29 9.50 17.67
CA ASN A 309 7.14 10.04 18.74
C ASN A 309 7.71 11.42 18.42
N THR A 310 8.16 11.67 17.19
CA THR A 310 8.67 13.01 16.80
C THR A 310 7.59 14.08 16.72
N ALA A 311 6.30 13.72 16.66
CA ALA A 311 5.21 14.71 16.75
C ALA A 311 5.05 15.27 18.17
N HIS A 312 5.45 14.51 19.21
CA HIS A 312 5.27 14.92 20.61
C HIS A 312 6.08 16.16 20.98
N ALA A 313 7.23 16.39 20.35
CA ALA A 313 8.01 17.62 20.47
C ALA A 313 7.26 18.90 20.03
N PHE A 314 6.06 18.76 19.46
CA PHE A 314 5.20 19.86 19.05
C PHE A 314 3.85 19.90 19.79
N LEU A 315 3.52 18.92 20.65
CA LEU A 315 2.16 18.78 21.19
C LEU A 315 1.83 19.79 22.30
N ASP A 316 2.81 20.29 23.04
CA ASP A 316 2.65 21.43 23.97
C ASP A 316 2.11 22.69 23.26
N GLU A 317 2.42 22.82 21.96
CA GLU A 317 1.86 23.87 21.11
C GLU A 317 0.49 23.50 20.51
N VAL A 318 0.17 22.22 20.34
CA VAL A 318 -1.12 21.78 19.77
C VAL A 318 -2.23 21.75 20.83
N GLN A 319 -1.94 21.26 22.04
CA GLN A 319 -2.94 21.08 23.10
C GLN A 319 -3.71 22.35 23.46
N PRO A 320 -3.10 23.56 23.60
CA PRO A 320 -3.85 24.79 23.93
C PRO A 320 -4.74 25.33 22.78
N ARG A 321 -4.88 24.56 21.69
CA ARG A 321 -5.57 24.97 20.46
C ARG A 321 -6.73 24.02 20.09
N VAL A 322 -7.04 23.02 20.93
CA VAL A 322 -8.13 22.04 20.84
C VAL A 322 -8.70 21.73 22.22
N GLU A 323 -9.94 21.22 22.31
CA GLU A 323 -10.57 20.90 23.60
C GLU A 323 -10.25 19.49 24.14
N PRO A 324 -10.23 18.41 23.32
CA PRO A 324 -9.88 17.09 23.81
C PRO A 324 -8.43 17.00 24.33
N PRO A 325 -8.18 16.30 25.46
CA PRO A 325 -6.84 16.02 25.94
C PRO A 325 -6.09 15.08 24.98
N ILE A 326 -4.81 15.34 24.76
CA ILE A 326 -3.91 14.55 23.94
C ILE A 326 -3.04 13.68 24.86
N LEU A 327 -3.21 12.36 24.77
CA LEU A 327 -2.50 11.39 25.61
C LEU A 327 -1.06 11.18 25.10
N SER A 328 -0.09 11.39 25.99
CA SER A 328 1.35 11.32 25.69
C SER A 328 1.83 9.88 25.48
N MET A 329 2.27 9.57 24.27
CA MET A 329 3.00 8.33 23.91
C MET A 329 4.35 8.22 24.62
N ILE A 330 4.93 9.36 24.98
CA ILE A 330 6.24 9.45 25.63
C ILE A 330 6.11 8.97 27.08
N ASP A 331 5.13 9.52 27.79
CA ASP A 331 4.84 9.17 29.18
C ASP A 331 4.23 7.78 29.30
N ALA A 332 3.31 7.38 28.41
CA ALA A 332 2.73 6.03 28.43
C ALA A 332 3.81 4.93 28.39
N ALA A 333 4.83 5.09 27.56
CA ALA A 333 5.95 4.15 27.49
C ALA A 333 6.92 4.27 28.68
N ALA A 334 7.12 5.47 29.22
CA ALA A 334 7.99 5.68 30.38
C ALA A 334 7.35 5.21 31.70
N ASP A 335 6.03 5.38 31.86
CA ASP A 335 5.22 4.80 32.95
C ASP A 335 5.22 3.27 32.88
N GLU A 336 5.06 2.70 31.66
CA GLU A 336 5.12 1.25 31.44
C GLU A 336 6.49 0.65 31.83
N ILE A 337 7.59 1.26 31.38
CA ILE A 337 8.94 0.84 31.79
C ILE A 337 9.07 0.89 33.33
N ARG A 338 8.62 1.98 33.95
CA ARG A 338 8.76 2.20 35.40
C ARG A 338 7.90 1.24 36.24
N LEU A 339 6.83 0.70 35.66
CA LEU A 339 5.92 -0.28 36.27
C LEU A 339 6.45 -1.72 36.14
N ASP A 340 6.82 -2.14 34.93
CA ASP A 340 7.19 -3.53 34.63
C ASP A 340 8.66 -3.85 34.97
N TRP A 341 9.56 -2.85 34.93
CA TRP A 341 10.96 -2.96 35.36
C TRP A 341 11.27 -1.93 36.47
N PRO A 342 10.71 -2.11 37.68
CA PRO A 342 10.71 -1.07 38.72
C PRO A 342 12.08 -0.79 39.37
N ASP A 343 13.08 -1.62 39.08
CA ASP A 343 14.46 -1.53 39.58
C ASP A 343 15.48 -1.12 38.48
N ALA A 344 15.05 -0.91 37.22
CA ALA A 344 15.95 -0.54 36.14
C ALA A 344 16.46 0.90 36.29
N GLU A 345 17.77 1.10 36.18
CA GLU A 345 18.45 2.39 36.24
C GLU A 345 18.70 2.96 34.83
N ILE A 346 18.92 2.11 33.80
CA ILE A 346 19.32 2.57 32.45
C ILE A 346 18.45 1.97 31.32
N VAL A 347 17.86 2.86 30.50
CA VAL A 347 17.11 2.51 29.27
C VAL A 347 17.89 2.88 28.00
N GLY A 348 17.93 1.97 27.03
CA GLY A 348 18.45 2.23 25.68
C GLY A 348 17.37 2.71 24.72
N LEU A 349 17.50 3.93 24.21
CA LEU A 349 16.56 4.55 23.26
C LEU A 349 16.91 4.22 21.81
N LEU A 350 16.08 3.42 21.14
CA LEU A 350 16.09 3.26 19.69
C LEU A 350 15.07 4.21 19.08
N ALA A 351 15.51 5.35 18.54
CA ALA A 351 14.62 6.43 18.09
C ALA A 351 15.15 7.16 16.85
N THR A 352 14.35 8.08 16.29
CA THR A 352 14.88 8.99 15.25
C THR A 352 15.85 10.00 15.88
N SER A 353 16.78 10.53 15.09
CA SER A 353 17.68 11.59 15.54
C SER A 353 16.94 12.88 15.95
N GLY A 354 15.75 13.13 15.38
CA GLY A 354 14.86 14.21 15.81
C GLY A 354 14.23 13.96 17.18
N THR A 355 13.86 12.71 17.49
CA THR A 355 13.40 12.31 18.83
C THR A 355 14.50 12.51 19.86
N ILE A 356 15.71 12.04 19.55
CA ILE A 356 16.87 12.10 20.45
C ILE A 356 17.24 13.57 20.74
N SER A 357 17.37 14.39 19.69
CA SER A 357 17.75 15.81 19.84
C SER A 357 16.66 16.70 20.43
N ALA A 358 15.41 16.24 20.50
CA ALA A 358 14.34 16.91 21.24
C ALA A 358 14.28 16.50 22.72
N GLU A 359 15.09 15.51 23.14
CA GLU A 359 15.22 14.98 24.51
C GLU A 359 13.94 14.49 25.20
N ILE A 360 12.81 14.42 24.50
CA ILE A 360 11.49 14.15 25.08
C ILE A 360 11.43 12.86 25.89
N TYR A 361 12.08 11.78 25.42
CA TYR A 361 12.13 10.52 26.15
C TYR A 361 13.13 10.55 27.30
N GLN A 362 14.31 11.16 27.10
CA GLN A 362 15.32 11.31 28.15
C GLN A 362 14.75 12.10 29.35
N GLN A 363 14.00 13.16 29.10
CA GLN A 363 13.34 13.96 30.14
C GLN A 363 12.20 13.19 30.84
N ALA A 364 11.37 12.47 30.08
CA ALA A 364 10.27 11.67 30.64
C ALA A 364 10.74 10.46 31.47
N LEU A 365 11.86 9.83 31.10
CA LEU A 365 12.49 8.75 31.87
C LEU A 365 13.21 9.30 33.11
N LEU A 366 13.96 10.39 32.98
CA LEU A 366 14.65 11.03 34.12
C LEU A 366 13.66 11.51 35.19
N ALA A 367 12.48 12.01 34.79
CA ALA A 367 11.39 12.37 35.70
C ALA A 367 10.86 11.17 36.54
N ARG A 368 11.11 9.94 36.10
CA ARG A 368 10.74 8.68 36.76
C ARG A 368 11.93 8.00 37.47
N GLY A 369 13.11 8.65 37.44
CA GLY A 369 14.35 8.18 38.07
C GLY A 369 15.16 7.22 37.22
N ILE A 370 14.97 7.21 35.90
CA ILE A 370 15.63 6.30 34.95
C ILE A 370 16.52 7.13 34.00
N ASP A 371 17.81 6.78 33.89
CA ASP A 371 18.72 7.38 32.92
C ASP A 371 18.49 6.78 31.52
N ALA A 372 18.72 7.58 30.47
CA ALA A 372 18.49 7.19 29.09
C ALA A 372 19.78 7.30 28.26
N ILE A 373 20.18 6.20 27.62
CA ILE A 373 21.33 6.16 26.70
C ILE A 373 20.87 5.97 25.25
N VAL A 374 21.65 6.51 24.31
CA VAL A 374 21.42 6.45 22.86
C VAL A 374 22.62 5.81 22.15
N PRO A 375 22.44 5.24 20.94
CA PRO A 375 23.56 4.73 20.14
C PRO A 375 24.57 5.83 19.82
N ASP A 376 25.82 5.45 19.54
CA ASP A 376 26.81 6.42 19.05
C ASP A 376 26.47 6.86 17.62
N ASP A 377 26.87 8.07 17.21
CA ASP A 377 26.45 8.73 15.97
C ASP A 377 26.50 7.84 14.71
N ASP A 378 27.54 7.01 14.58
CA ASP A 378 27.72 6.05 13.47
C ASP A 378 26.65 4.94 13.48
N ILE A 379 26.34 4.36 14.64
CA ILE A 379 25.29 3.34 14.81
C ILE A 379 23.89 3.96 14.66
N GLN A 380 23.69 5.17 15.19
CA GLN A 380 22.43 5.90 15.07
C GLN A 380 22.09 6.19 13.59
N GLU A 381 23.06 6.62 12.79
CA GLU A 381 22.81 6.95 11.37
C GLU A 381 22.87 5.72 10.45
N ARG A 382 23.87 4.83 10.60
CA ARG A 382 24.05 3.64 9.77
C ARG A 382 23.00 2.57 10.03
N CYS A 383 22.54 2.42 11.27
CA CYS A 383 21.69 1.31 11.67
C CYS A 383 20.26 1.79 11.97
N VAL A 384 20.05 2.62 13.00
CA VAL A 384 18.68 3.00 13.44
C VAL A 384 17.96 3.85 12.39
N MET A 385 18.56 4.96 11.94
CA MET A 385 17.96 5.81 10.92
C MET A 385 17.86 5.11 9.55
N ALA A 386 18.81 4.25 9.20
CA ALA A 386 18.73 3.45 7.97
C ALA A 386 17.54 2.47 8.01
N ALA A 387 17.36 1.71 9.08
CA ALA A 387 16.24 0.79 9.27
C ALA A 387 14.88 1.52 9.24
N ILE A 388 14.74 2.65 9.95
CA ILE A 388 13.52 3.48 9.91
C ILE A 388 13.22 3.95 8.48
N ARG A 389 14.24 4.35 7.71
CA ARG A 389 14.10 4.74 6.28
C ARG A 389 13.91 3.56 5.33
N ALA A 390 14.21 2.33 5.74
CA ALA A 390 13.87 1.12 4.99
C ALA A 390 12.38 0.78 5.16
N VAL A 391 11.92 0.69 6.41
CA VAL A 391 10.52 0.38 6.75
C VAL A 391 9.56 1.46 6.23
N LYS A 392 9.85 2.76 6.42
CA LYS A 392 9.03 3.87 5.87
C LYS A 392 8.89 3.83 4.35
N ALA A 393 9.84 3.21 3.65
CA ALA A 393 9.85 3.08 2.20
C ALA A 393 9.27 1.73 1.69
N GLY A 394 8.76 0.87 2.58
CA GLY A 394 8.25 -0.46 2.21
C GLY A 394 9.34 -1.41 1.69
N ARG A 395 10.59 -1.23 2.12
CA ARG A 395 11.73 -2.10 1.74
C ARG A 395 11.87 -3.29 2.70
N SER A 396 12.88 -4.13 2.47
CA SER A 396 13.11 -5.39 3.19
C SER A 396 13.05 -5.21 4.72
N VAL A 397 12.20 -6.01 5.37
CA VAL A 397 12.10 -6.05 6.83
C VAL A 397 13.36 -6.69 7.41
N ASP A 398 13.83 -7.81 6.84
CA ASP A 398 15.01 -8.55 7.31
C ASP A 398 16.29 -7.67 7.37
N GLU A 399 16.45 -6.75 6.42
CA GLU A 399 17.55 -5.76 6.40
C GLU A 399 17.42 -4.77 7.57
N ALA A 400 16.21 -4.26 7.81
CA ALA A 400 15.92 -3.39 8.95
C ALA A 400 16.06 -4.13 10.30
N THR A 401 15.67 -5.40 10.38
CA THR A 401 15.84 -6.25 11.56
C THR A 401 17.33 -6.39 11.91
N ALA A 402 18.17 -6.75 10.94
CA ALA A 402 19.60 -6.94 11.19
C ALA A 402 20.29 -5.66 11.71
N LEU A 403 19.96 -4.51 11.12
CA LEU A 403 20.45 -3.21 11.56
C LEU A 403 19.95 -2.83 12.97
N LEU A 404 18.68 -3.12 13.29
CA LEU A 404 18.12 -2.83 14.61
C LEU A 404 18.64 -3.77 15.70
N VAL A 405 19.02 -5.00 15.36
CA VAL A 405 19.75 -5.91 16.27
C VAL A 405 21.15 -5.38 16.57
N GLU A 406 21.92 -4.95 15.57
CA GLU A 406 23.25 -4.32 15.77
C GLU A 406 23.16 -3.10 16.72
N ALA A 407 22.13 -2.27 16.55
CA ALA A 407 21.90 -1.12 17.43
C ALA A 407 21.41 -1.49 18.84
N ALA A 408 20.66 -2.58 18.97
CA ALA A 408 20.20 -3.10 20.26
C ALA A 408 21.34 -3.74 21.07
N GLU A 409 22.18 -4.54 20.41
CA GLU A 409 23.39 -5.15 21.01
C GLU A 409 24.36 -4.06 21.47
N HIS A 410 24.60 -3.03 20.66
CA HIS A 410 25.42 -1.86 21.04
C HIS A 410 24.90 -1.13 22.29
N LEU A 411 23.59 -1.04 22.48
CA LEU A 411 23.00 -0.45 23.69
C LEU A 411 23.10 -1.38 24.90
N ALA A 412 22.91 -2.69 24.71
CA ALA A 412 23.05 -3.69 25.77
C ALA A 412 24.49 -3.77 26.30
N ASP A 413 25.50 -3.81 25.42
CA ASP A 413 26.93 -3.74 25.76
C ASP A 413 27.32 -2.46 26.52
N ARG A 414 26.54 -1.39 26.36
CA ARG A 414 26.68 -0.11 27.07
C ARG A 414 25.87 -0.03 28.37
N GLY A 415 25.17 -1.10 28.75
CA GLY A 415 24.43 -1.20 30.02
C GLY A 415 22.94 -0.87 29.95
N ALA A 416 22.30 -0.86 28.77
CA ALA A 416 20.84 -0.78 28.70
C ALA A 416 20.19 -2.06 29.29
N GLU A 417 19.43 -1.90 30.36
CA GLU A 417 18.69 -2.98 31.01
C GLU A 417 17.34 -3.26 30.33
N VAL A 418 16.76 -2.22 29.72
CA VAL A 418 15.55 -2.25 28.90
C VAL A 418 15.79 -1.40 27.65
N LEU A 419 15.32 -1.87 26.50
CA LEU A 419 15.32 -1.12 25.24
C LEU A 419 13.93 -0.57 24.95
N LEU A 420 13.86 0.66 24.44
CA LEU A 420 12.62 1.31 24.05
C LEU A 420 12.62 1.61 22.54
N ALA A 421 11.67 1.00 21.83
CA ALA A 421 11.37 1.27 20.42
C ALA A 421 10.64 2.62 20.25
N ALA A 422 11.37 3.71 20.49
CA ALA A 422 10.95 5.10 20.41
C ALA A 422 10.83 5.64 18.95
N CYS A 423 10.56 4.77 17.98
CA CYS A 423 10.03 5.12 16.66
C CYS A 423 9.02 4.05 16.21
N THR A 424 7.85 4.46 15.70
CA THR A 424 6.73 3.56 15.40
C THR A 424 6.97 2.59 14.24
N GLU A 425 8.01 2.82 13.42
CA GLU A 425 8.47 1.85 12.43
C GLU A 425 9.45 0.79 12.97
N ILE A 426 10.02 0.97 14.17
CA ILE A 426 10.96 -0.01 14.76
C ILE A 426 10.24 -1.31 15.13
N PRO A 427 9.07 -1.33 15.79
CA PRO A 427 8.33 -2.56 16.09
C PRO A 427 7.94 -3.40 14.86
N VAL A 428 7.93 -2.81 13.66
CA VAL A 428 7.65 -3.54 12.41
C VAL A 428 8.82 -4.47 12.03
N ALA A 429 10.05 -4.16 12.48
CA ALA A 429 11.26 -4.90 12.13
C ALA A 429 12.06 -5.45 13.32
N LEU A 430 11.88 -4.93 14.53
CA LEU A 430 12.48 -5.45 15.77
C LEU A 430 11.38 -5.90 16.73
N GLN A 431 11.42 -7.17 17.13
CA GLN A 431 10.51 -7.80 18.07
C GLN A 431 11.31 -8.50 19.19
N GLN A 432 10.67 -8.78 20.33
CA GLN A 432 11.36 -9.40 21.48
C GLN A 432 12.11 -10.70 21.13
N PRO A 433 11.63 -11.62 20.24
CA PRO A 433 12.37 -12.83 19.88
C PRO A 433 13.68 -12.58 19.09
N ASN A 434 13.99 -11.34 18.70
CA ASN A 434 15.23 -10.99 18.01
C ASN A 434 16.40 -10.67 18.96
N ILE A 435 16.13 -10.38 20.24
CA ILE A 435 17.09 -9.81 21.19
C ILE A 435 16.85 -10.33 22.63
N GLU A 436 17.92 -10.47 23.42
CA GLU A 436 17.81 -10.95 24.81
C GLU A 436 17.36 -9.85 25.79
N THR A 437 17.73 -8.59 25.53
CA THR A 437 17.31 -7.44 26.36
C THR A 437 15.79 -7.20 26.22
N PRO A 438 15.07 -6.93 27.31
CA PRO A 438 13.65 -6.54 27.26
C PRO A 438 13.37 -5.37 26.31
N LEU A 439 12.30 -5.46 25.52
CA LEU A 439 11.92 -4.46 24.51
C LEU A 439 10.52 -3.90 24.77
N VAL A 440 10.43 -2.60 25.03
CA VAL A 440 9.18 -1.85 25.12
C VAL A 440 8.84 -1.21 23.77
N ASP A 441 7.57 -1.35 23.37
CA ASP A 441 7.01 -0.79 22.14
C ASP A 441 6.12 0.42 22.50
N ALA A 442 6.59 1.62 22.17
CA ALA A 442 5.87 2.87 22.47
C ALA A 442 4.45 2.92 21.87
N THR A 443 4.21 2.20 20.77
CA THR A 443 2.89 2.08 20.11
C THR A 443 1.97 1.14 20.88
N LEU A 444 2.52 0.09 21.50
CA LEU A 444 1.78 -0.84 22.33
C LEU A 444 1.46 -0.23 23.70
N ALA A 445 2.40 0.52 24.28
CA ALA A 445 2.16 1.31 25.49
C ALA A 445 1.07 2.38 25.27
N LEU A 446 1.14 3.13 24.16
CA LEU A 446 0.09 4.06 23.76
C LEU A 446 -1.27 3.38 23.58
N ALA A 447 -1.30 2.19 22.96
CA ALA A 447 -2.54 1.42 22.79
C ALA A 447 -3.12 0.95 24.13
N ARG A 448 -2.28 0.48 25.08
CA ARG A 448 -2.70 0.11 26.44
C ARG A 448 -3.27 1.31 27.18
N ALA A 449 -2.57 2.43 27.20
CA ALA A 449 -3.03 3.66 27.85
C ALA A 449 -4.36 4.15 27.25
N ALA A 450 -4.51 4.14 25.92
CA ALA A 450 -5.75 4.52 25.24
C ALA A 450 -6.94 3.61 25.62
N VAL A 451 -6.77 2.28 25.59
CA VAL A 451 -7.82 1.33 25.98
C VAL A 451 -8.19 1.51 27.46
N GLN A 452 -7.21 1.70 28.35
CA GLN A 452 -7.45 1.95 29.77
C GLN A 452 -8.21 3.27 30.01
N THR A 453 -7.81 4.36 29.34
CA THR A 453 -8.50 5.66 29.43
C THR A 453 -9.95 5.57 28.96
N ALA A 454 -10.22 4.92 27.82
CA ALA A 454 -11.59 4.74 27.33
C ALA A 454 -12.45 3.91 28.29
N LEU A 455 -11.94 2.77 28.79
CA LEU A 455 -12.66 1.93 29.75
C LEU A 455 -12.90 2.62 31.10
N HIS A 456 -12.03 3.54 31.49
CA HIS A 456 -12.20 4.38 32.69
C HIS A 456 -13.30 5.44 32.50
N LEU A 457 -13.30 6.14 31.36
CA LEU A 457 -14.34 7.11 30.98
C LEU A 457 -15.73 6.46 30.86
N ASP A 458 -15.80 5.21 30.38
CA ASP A 458 -17.02 4.37 30.37
C ASP A 458 -17.48 3.91 31.76
N GLY A 459 -16.75 4.27 32.83
CA GLY A 459 -17.05 3.89 34.22
C GLY A 459 -16.85 2.40 34.53
N SER A 460 -16.19 1.66 33.64
CA SER A 460 -16.04 0.20 33.73
C SER A 460 -14.83 -0.27 34.56
N ALA A 461 -13.87 0.62 34.84
CA ALA A 461 -12.63 0.32 35.55
C ALA A 461 -12.58 0.97 36.95
N GLN A 462 -12.34 0.16 37.99
CA GLN A 462 -11.95 0.66 39.31
C GLN A 462 -10.45 1.03 39.30
N TRP A 463 -10.16 2.33 39.27
CA TRP A 463 -8.81 2.86 39.39
C TRP A 463 -8.47 3.09 40.88
N GLU A 464 -7.55 2.30 41.43
CA GLU A 464 -6.83 2.69 42.65
C GLU A 464 -5.72 3.69 42.24
N THR A 465 -5.70 4.86 42.88
CA THR A 465 -4.83 5.98 42.48
C THR A 465 -3.37 5.75 42.86
N SER A 466 -2.61 5.04 42.03
CA SER A 466 -1.16 4.83 42.18
C SER A 466 -0.30 5.86 41.45
N THR A 467 -0.26 7.08 41.99
CA THR A 467 0.86 8.06 41.83
C THR A 467 1.24 8.56 40.42
N THR A 468 0.58 8.17 39.34
CA THR A 468 0.80 8.80 38.02
C THR A 468 0.32 10.26 38.06
N GLY A 469 1.10 11.17 37.46
CA GLY A 469 0.90 12.63 37.57
C GLY A 469 -0.31 13.20 36.81
N TRP A 470 -1.20 12.34 36.32
CA TRP A 470 -2.32 12.68 35.45
C TRP A 470 -3.47 13.31 36.22
N GLY A 471 -3.36 14.60 36.48
CA GLY A 471 -4.52 15.45 36.74
C GLY A 471 -5.36 15.58 35.48
N LEU A 472 -6.29 14.64 35.26
CA LEU A 472 -7.45 14.92 34.41
C LEU A 472 -8.16 16.18 34.94
N PRO A 473 -8.71 17.05 34.07
CA PRO A 473 -9.57 18.13 34.54
C PRO A 473 -10.74 17.53 35.33
N ASP A 474 -10.95 17.99 36.57
CA ASP A 474 -12.15 17.64 37.34
C ASP A 474 -13.39 17.98 36.50
N ASN A 475 -14.33 17.04 36.37
CA ASN A 475 -15.63 17.26 35.70
C ASN A 475 -16.46 18.26 36.52
N ALA A 476 -16.27 19.55 36.23
CA ALA A 476 -16.74 20.66 37.05
C ALA A 476 -17.90 21.44 36.39
N GLY A 477 -19.12 20.91 36.50
CA GLY A 477 -20.35 21.61 36.09
C GLY A 477 -21.52 20.70 35.78
#